data_AF-A0A7C9PIS4-F1
#
_entry.id   AF-A0A7C9PIS4-F1
#
_cell.length_a   1.000
_cell.length_b   1.000
_cell.length_c   1.000
_cell.angle_alpha   90.00
_cell.angle_beta   90.00
_cell.angle_gamma   90.00
#
_symmetry.space_group_name_H-M   'P 1'
#
loop_
_entity.id
_entity.type
_entity.pdbx_description
1 polymer ?
#
loop_
_entity_poly.entity_id
_entity_poly.type
_entity_poly.pdbx_seq_one_letter_code
_entity_poly.pdbx_strand_id
1 'polypeptide(L)'
;MDEHDDGDGRYVVGPAPVNRRTSPQAWREAAPAAAAVPPAQARRLLARQSLGLPLAETLPATAATPGTHRLPGPVLAAAVGTVALGVLTPLLPAGLPTVLAAGGAALSAALAGWQLHRAAQQRAAAQPAATGWQTLRLDTTTLHSLDALLTEVVAALLEEGDAAAAEPLRELKHQLAAALGRPAPSTEDALFLGQCVRRYLPDSLQAYLQVPAARRGQPLAPGGESARALLASQLASLSAQLAAIEARAGAQAGEALLRQQAFLQAKARRPG
;
A
#
# COMPACT_ATOMS: atom_id res chain seq x y z
N MET A 1 -53.85 -47.71 73.35
CA MET A 1 -54.11 -46.69 74.36
C MET A 1 -52.87 -45.84 74.37
N ASP A 2 -53.00 -44.66 73.76
CA ASP A 2 -52.16 -43.47 73.90
C ASP A 2 -50.69 -43.60 73.48
N GLU A 3 -50.00 -42.65 72.87
CA GLU A 3 -50.22 -41.33 72.25
C GLU A 3 -48.78 -40.88 71.87
N HIS A 4 -48.65 -39.85 71.04
CA HIS A 4 -47.43 -39.09 70.68
C HIS A 4 -46.66 -39.51 69.44
N ASP A 5 -46.07 -38.60 68.68
CA ASP A 5 -46.32 -37.18 68.39
C ASP A 5 -45.27 -36.81 67.32
N ASP A 6 -45.67 -35.88 66.48
CA ASP A 6 -44.91 -34.96 65.63
C ASP A 6 -43.43 -35.21 65.29
N GLY A 7 -43.22 -35.36 63.98
CA GLY A 7 -41.98 -35.01 63.30
C GLY A 7 -42.30 -34.11 62.10
N ASP A 8 -42.65 -32.86 62.38
CA ASP A 8 -42.88 -31.80 61.41
C ASP A 8 -41.62 -31.55 60.56
N GLY A 9 -41.67 -31.98 59.30
CA GLY A 9 -40.63 -31.82 58.30
C GLY A 9 -41.12 -31.02 57.11
N ARG A 10 -41.56 -29.77 57.33
CA ARG A 10 -41.86 -28.81 56.26
C ARG A 10 -40.61 -28.48 55.43
N TYR A 11 -40.40 -29.21 54.35
CA TYR A 11 -39.50 -28.80 53.27
C TYR A 11 -40.24 -27.84 52.33
N VAL A 12 -39.89 -26.55 52.40
CA VAL A 12 -40.32 -25.54 51.43
C VAL A 12 -39.37 -25.60 50.23
N VAL A 13 -39.82 -26.22 49.13
CA VAL A 13 -39.16 -26.14 47.83
C VAL A 13 -39.47 -24.77 47.23
N GLY A 14 -38.57 -23.81 47.40
CA GLY A 14 -38.62 -22.54 46.68
C GLY A 14 -38.36 -22.78 45.19
N PRO A 15 -39.15 -22.19 44.27
CA PRO A 15 -38.90 -22.32 42.85
C PRO A 15 -37.77 -21.39 42.43
N ALA A 16 -36.86 -21.97 41.65
CA ALA A 16 -35.84 -21.33 40.82
C ALA A 16 -34.51 -20.92 41.48
N PRO A 17 -33.38 -21.21 40.79
CA PRO A 17 -32.05 -20.87 41.26
C PRO A 17 -31.79 -19.36 41.20
N VAL A 18 -31.24 -18.84 42.30
CA VAL A 18 -30.75 -17.48 42.51
C VAL A 18 -29.42 -17.28 41.78
N ASN A 19 -29.45 -17.29 40.43
CA ASN A 19 -28.35 -16.72 39.66
C ASN A 19 -28.81 -16.25 38.26
N ARG A 20 -29.40 -15.05 38.22
CA ARG A 20 -29.74 -14.35 36.97
C ARG A 20 -28.52 -13.82 36.21
N ARG A 21 -27.30 -13.95 36.75
CA ARG A 21 -26.07 -13.40 36.13
C ARG A 21 -25.42 -14.29 35.08
N THR A 22 -25.86 -15.54 34.92
CA THR A 22 -25.25 -16.50 33.99
C THR A 22 -26.24 -17.13 33.02
N SER A 23 -27.46 -16.59 32.87
CA SER A 23 -28.35 -17.11 31.84
C SER A 23 -27.76 -16.80 30.45
N PRO A 24 -27.51 -17.80 29.60
CA PRO A 24 -26.94 -17.59 28.28
C PRO A 24 -27.90 -16.90 27.28
N GLN A 25 -29.00 -16.34 27.80
CA GLN A 25 -30.07 -15.72 27.05
C GLN A 25 -29.95 -14.19 27.08
N ALA A 26 -29.48 -13.62 28.20
CA ALA A 26 -29.33 -12.17 28.35
C ALA A 26 -28.24 -11.57 27.43
N TRP A 27 -27.19 -12.34 27.10
CA TRP A 27 -26.19 -11.88 26.12
C TRP A 27 -26.66 -11.98 24.66
N ARG A 28 -27.69 -12.79 24.40
CA ARG A 28 -28.25 -12.97 23.05
C ARG A 28 -29.27 -11.88 22.71
N GLU A 29 -29.98 -11.35 23.71
CA GLU A 29 -30.90 -10.21 23.56
C GLU A 29 -30.20 -8.84 23.59
N ALA A 30 -29.00 -8.74 24.17
CA ALA A 30 -28.20 -7.52 24.16
C ALA A 30 -27.12 -7.48 23.06
N ALA A 31 -27.10 -8.47 22.16
CA ALA A 31 -26.31 -8.35 20.95
C ALA A 31 -26.97 -7.27 20.09
N PRO A 32 -26.33 -6.11 19.86
CA PRO A 32 -26.89 -5.10 18.96
C PRO A 32 -27.19 -5.81 17.65
N ALA A 33 -28.43 -5.71 17.17
CA ALA A 33 -28.85 -6.26 15.89
C ALA A 33 -27.76 -5.92 14.88
N ALA A 34 -27.00 -6.92 14.45
CA ALA A 34 -25.77 -6.72 13.69
C ALA A 34 -26.15 -5.91 12.46
N ALA A 35 -25.84 -4.61 12.48
CA ALA A 35 -26.21 -3.71 11.41
C ALA A 35 -25.66 -4.32 10.12
N ALA A 36 -26.55 -4.58 9.16
CA ALA A 36 -26.18 -5.25 7.92
C ALA A 36 -25.02 -4.46 7.28
N VAL A 37 -23.85 -5.10 7.21
CA VAL A 37 -22.66 -4.48 6.62
C VAL A 37 -22.99 -4.18 5.16
N PRO A 38 -22.84 -2.93 4.70
CA PRO A 38 -23.09 -2.59 3.30
C PRO A 38 -22.30 -3.52 2.36
N PRO A 39 -22.87 -3.97 1.24
CA PRO A 39 -22.23 -4.96 0.35
C PRO A 39 -20.85 -4.49 -0.14
N ALA A 40 -20.68 -3.18 -0.36
CA ALA A 40 -19.38 -2.59 -0.73
C ALA A 40 -18.32 -2.74 0.38
N GLN A 41 -18.71 -2.60 1.65
CA GLN A 41 -17.80 -2.76 2.78
C GLN A 41 -17.43 -4.24 2.99
N ALA A 42 -18.39 -5.16 2.82
CA ALA A 42 -18.13 -6.59 2.86
C ALA A 42 -17.10 -7.01 1.78
N ARG A 43 -17.23 -6.50 0.55
CA ARG A 43 -16.27 -6.76 -0.54
C ARG A 43 -14.87 -6.23 -0.24
N ARG A 44 -14.76 -5.02 0.33
CA ARG A 44 -13.46 -4.47 0.76
C ARG A 44 -12.81 -5.33 1.85
N LEU A 45 -13.58 -5.87 2.78
CA LEU A 45 -13.07 -6.79 3.79
C LEU A 45 -12.58 -8.10 3.16
N LEU A 46 -13.34 -8.69 2.22
CA LEU A 46 -12.92 -9.87 1.47
C LEU A 46 -11.65 -9.61 0.66
N ALA A 47 -11.56 -8.45 -0.01
CA ALA A 47 -10.37 -8.03 -0.74
C ALA A 47 -9.15 -7.94 0.18
N ARG A 48 -9.28 -7.30 1.35
CA ARG A 48 -8.21 -7.23 2.36
C ARG A 48 -7.80 -8.62 2.84
N GLN A 49 -8.76 -9.47 3.16
CA GLN A 49 -8.49 -10.85 3.59
C GLN A 49 -7.74 -11.65 2.52
N SER A 50 -8.10 -11.47 1.24
CA SER A 50 -7.44 -12.15 0.13
C SER A 50 -5.98 -11.67 -0.07
N LEU A 51 -5.70 -10.39 0.19
CA LEU A 51 -4.36 -9.81 0.05
C LEU A 51 -3.43 -10.11 1.22
N GLY A 52 -3.93 -10.68 2.33
CA GLY A 52 -3.15 -10.98 3.52
C GLY A 52 -2.64 -9.74 4.26
N LEU A 53 -1.52 -9.89 4.98
CA LEU A 53 -0.92 -8.82 5.78
C LEU A 53 -0.46 -7.64 4.88
N PRO A 54 -0.62 -6.38 5.31
CA PRO A 54 -0.16 -5.23 4.55
C PRO A 54 1.37 -5.20 4.42
N LEU A 55 1.87 -4.69 3.30
CA LEU A 55 3.31 -4.63 3.01
C LEU A 55 4.09 -3.90 4.11
N ALA A 56 3.50 -2.83 4.64
CA ALA A 56 4.07 -2.05 5.75
C ALA A 56 4.33 -2.86 7.02
N GLU A 57 3.53 -3.90 7.29
CA GLU A 57 3.69 -4.79 8.45
C GLU A 57 4.62 -5.96 8.15
N THR A 58 4.64 -6.45 6.90
CA THR A 58 5.51 -7.57 6.49
C THR A 58 6.98 -7.18 6.39
N LEU A 59 7.25 -5.91 6.06
CA LEU A 59 8.62 -5.43 5.92
C LEU A 59 9.14 -5.06 7.31
N PRO A 60 10.30 -5.60 7.74
CA PRO A 60 10.88 -5.22 9.01
C PRO A 60 11.05 -3.70 8.98
N ALA A 61 10.46 -3.01 9.97
CA ALA A 61 10.68 -1.59 10.17
C ALA A 61 12.18 -1.39 10.14
N THR A 62 12.71 -0.87 9.03
CA THR A 62 14.14 -0.66 8.87
C THR A 62 14.45 0.33 9.95
N ALA A 63 15.07 -0.16 11.04
CA ALA A 63 15.28 0.61 12.24
C ALA A 63 15.93 1.91 11.79
N ALA A 64 15.14 2.97 11.78
CA ALA A 64 15.65 4.31 11.59
C ALA A 64 16.47 4.51 12.86
N THR A 65 17.75 4.15 12.82
CA THR A 65 18.71 4.67 13.77
C THR A 65 18.48 6.17 13.72
N PRO A 66 18.06 6.81 14.83
CA PRO A 66 17.93 8.24 14.88
C PRO A 66 19.35 8.79 14.75
N GLY A 67 19.77 8.98 13.50
CA GLY A 67 20.95 9.72 13.15
C GLY A 67 20.68 11.14 13.61
N THR A 68 21.10 11.43 14.84
CA THR A 68 21.24 12.76 15.39
C THR A 68 22.35 13.47 14.62
N HIS A 69 22.16 13.67 13.31
CA HIS A 69 22.87 14.71 12.60
C HIS A 69 22.26 16.03 13.06
N ARG A 70 22.84 16.56 14.15
CA ARG A 70 22.81 17.99 14.45
C ARG A 70 23.30 18.70 13.18
N LEU A 71 22.36 19.20 12.39
CA LEU A 71 22.64 20.20 11.39
C LEU A 71 23.05 21.47 12.16
N PRO A 72 24.25 22.03 11.96
CA PRO A 72 24.46 23.43 12.28
C PRO A 72 23.57 24.24 11.34
N GLY A 73 22.59 24.97 11.89
CA GLY A 73 21.87 25.99 11.13
C GLY A 73 22.77 27.20 10.80
N PRO A 74 22.24 28.28 10.20
CA PRO A 74 20.99 28.41 9.47
C PRO A 74 21.21 28.96 8.04
N VAL A 75 20.48 28.44 7.04
CA VAL A 75 20.25 29.19 5.79
C VAL A 75 18.79 29.65 5.80
N LEU A 76 18.60 30.79 6.44
CA LEU A 76 17.47 31.70 6.27
C LEU A 76 17.68 32.43 4.94
N ALA A 77 16.80 32.19 3.95
CA ALA A 77 16.47 33.02 2.78
C ALA A 77 15.89 32.08 1.69
N ALA A 78 14.75 32.28 1.04
CA ALA A 78 13.98 33.49 0.83
C ALA A 78 12.53 33.14 0.42
N ALA A 79 11.61 34.05 0.78
CA ALA A 79 10.34 34.41 0.12
C ALA A 79 9.32 33.27 -0.15
N VAL A 80 8.16 33.15 0.49
CA VAL A 80 7.13 34.16 0.84
C VAL A 80 6.96 35.22 -0.25
N GLY A 81 6.32 34.81 -1.35
CA GLY A 81 5.68 35.70 -2.32
C GLY A 81 4.17 35.68 -2.08
N THR A 82 3.69 36.77 -1.50
CA THR A 82 2.31 37.09 -1.15
C THR A 82 1.33 37.00 -2.32
N VAL A 83 0.20 36.33 -2.08
CA VAL A 83 -1.05 36.51 -2.84
C VAL A 83 -1.55 37.92 -2.58
N ALA A 84 -1.35 38.82 -3.53
CA ALA A 84 -1.99 40.13 -3.53
C ALA A 84 -3.24 40.06 -4.41
N LEU A 85 -4.38 39.99 -3.72
CA LEU A 85 -5.73 40.19 -4.23
C LEU A 85 -5.83 41.65 -4.73
N GLY A 86 -5.82 41.86 -6.04
CA GLY A 86 -5.96 43.17 -6.68
C GLY A 86 -7.24 43.25 -7.50
N VAL A 87 -8.38 43.40 -6.81
CA VAL A 87 -9.64 43.84 -7.40
C VAL A 87 -9.47 45.30 -7.82
N LEU A 88 -9.53 45.58 -9.13
CA LEU A 88 -9.91 46.90 -9.65
C LEU A 88 -10.29 46.77 -11.13
N THR A 89 -11.59 46.65 -11.36
CA THR A 89 -12.27 47.07 -12.59
C THR A 89 -12.09 48.56 -12.80
N PRO A 90 -11.90 49.00 -14.06
CA PRO A 90 -12.69 50.13 -14.51
C PRO A 90 -13.49 49.78 -15.78
N LEU A 91 -14.74 50.22 -15.75
CA LEU A 91 -15.67 50.33 -16.87
C LEU A 91 -15.00 51.09 -18.04
N LEU A 92 -14.82 50.45 -19.19
CA LEU A 92 -14.83 51.13 -20.50
C LEU A 92 -15.27 50.17 -21.61
N PRO A 93 -16.10 50.65 -22.57
CA PRO A 93 -16.64 49.85 -23.65
C PRO A 93 -15.73 49.83 -24.88
N ALA A 94 -15.87 48.78 -25.68
CA ALA A 94 -15.36 48.60 -27.04
C ALA A 94 -13.85 48.30 -27.22
N GLY A 95 -13.58 47.06 -27.68
CA GLY A 95 -12.31 46.68 -28.30
C GLY A 95 -11.87 45.27 -27.95
N LEU A 96 -12.32 44.27 -28.73
CA LEU A 96 -11.76 42.91 -28.78
C LEU A 96 -10.22 42.99 -28.91
N PRO A 97 -9.41 42.66 -27.87
CA PRO A 97 -8.81 41.32 -27.78
C PRO A 97 -8.35 40.92 -26.35
N THR A 98 -9.23 40.84 -25.34
CA THR A 98 -8.81 40.49 -23.95
C THR A 98 -9.11 39.05 -23.52
N VAL A 99 -9.73 38.22 -24.37
CA VAL A 99 -10.08 36.82 -24.05
C VAL A 99 -8.86 35.87 -24.11
N LEU A 100 -7.73 36.28 -24.72
CA LEU A 100 -6.52 35.45 -24.80
C LEU A 100 -5.53 35.60 -23.64
N ALA A 101 -5.65 36.64 -22.79
CA ALA A 101 -4.68 36.90 -21.73
C ALA A 101 -4.96 36.10 -20.43
N ALA A 102 -6.22 35.76 -20.14
CA ALA A 102 -6.58 35.01 -18.94
C ALA A 102 -6.29 33.49 -19.04
N GLY A 103 -6.22 32.92 -20.26
CA GLY A 103 -5.88 31.52 -20.49
C GLY A 103 -4.39 31.19 -20.32
N GLY A 104 -3.50 32.17 -20.57
CA GLY A 104 -2.05 31.99 -20.47
C GLY A 104 -1.52 31.87 -19.04
N ALA A 105 -2.16 32.54 -18.08
CA ALA A 105 -1.75 32.52 -16.67
C ALA A 105 -2.00 31.15 -16.00
N ALA A 106 -3.09 30.47 -16.33
CA ALA A 106 -3.40 29.15 -15.79
C ALA A 106 -2.46 28.05 -16.35
N LEU A 107 -2.15 28.10 -17.65
CA LEU A 107 -1.25 27.14 -18.29
C LEU A 107 0.21 27.31 -17.84
N SER A 108 0.66 28.55 -17.63
CA SER A 108 2.01 28.82 -17.10
C SER A 108 2.16 28.40 -15.63
N ALA A 109 1.12 28.52 -14.81
CA ALA A 109 1.12 28.00 -13.43
C ALA A 109 1.17 26.46 -13.38
N ALA A 110 0.42 25.78 -14.26
CA ALA A 110 0.46 24.32 -14.37
C ALA A 110 1.83 23.81 -14.87
N LEU A 111 2.43 24.49 -15.87
CA LEU A 111 3.78 24.20 -16.35
C LEU A 111 4.85 24.49 -15.29
N ALA A 112 4.73 25.57 -14.53
CA ALA A 112 5.63 25.89 -13.43
C ALA A 112 5.51 24.87 -12.30
N GLY A 113 4.30 24.44 -11.95
CA GLY A 113 4.06 23.36 -10.99
C GLY A 113 4.67 22.03 -11.44
N TRP A 114 4.53 21.69 -12.73
CA TRP A 114 5.14 20.49 -13.32
C TRP A 114 6.67 20.57 -13.38
N GLN A 115 7.23 21.73 -13.72
CA GLN A 115 8.68 21.94 -13.72
C GLN A 115 9.28 21.95 -12.32
N LEU A 116 8.60 22.54 -11.33
CA LEU A 116 9.00 22.49 -9.93
C LEU A 116 8.93 21.07 -9.37
N HIS A 117 7.91 20.29 -9.76
CA HIS A 117 7.82 18.88 -9.41
C HIS A 117 8.96 18.06 -10.04
N ARG A 118 9.29 18.30 -11.32
CA ARG A 118 10.45 17.68 -11.97
C ARG A 118 11.78 18.11 -11.36
N ALA A 119 11.95 19.38 -11.01
CA ALA A 119 13.16 19.89 -10.37
C ALA A 119 13.32 19.34 -8.95
N ALA A 120 12.22 19.15 -8.21
CA ALA A 120 12.23 18.45 -6.92
C ALA A 120 12.64 16.98 -7.07
N GLN A 121 12.14 16.28 -8.10
CA GLN A 121 12.56 14.91 -8.41
C GLN A 121 14.03 14.82 -8.84
N GLN A 122 14.53 15.79 -9.61
CA GLN A 122 15.94 15.85 -10.02
C GLN A 122 16.88 16.21 -8.87
N ARG A 123 16.46 17.08 -7.94
CA ARG A 123 17.22 17.38 -6.72
C ARG A 123 17.24 16.20 -5.74
N ALA A 124 16.16 15.42 -5.68
CA ALA A 124 16.16 14.14 -4.97
C ALA A 124 17.14 13.13 -5.59
N ALA A 125 17.38 13.20 -6.89
CA ALA A 125 18.37 12.37 -7.60
C ALA A 125 19.83 12.87 -7.47
N ALA A 126 20.05 14.10 -6.99
CA ALA A 126 21.38 14.74 -6.93
C ALA A 126 22.04 14.70 -5.53
N GLN A 127 21.46 14.00 -4.55
CA GLN A 127 22.10 13.78 -3.25
C GLN A 127 23.22 12.73 -3.35
N PRO A 128 24.38 12.93 -2.69
CA PRO A 128 25.52 12.03 -2.81
C PRO A 128 25.15 10.65 -2.26
N ALA A 129 25.47 9.62 -3.04
CA ALA A 129 25.18 8.22 -2.78
C ALA A 129 25.83 7.76 -1.46
N ALA A 130 25.06 7.82 -0.37
CA ALA A 130 25.29 6.92 0.76
C ALA A 130 25.10 5.49 0.24
N THR A 131 26.10 4.66 0.47
CA THR A 131 26.22 3.22 0.18
C THR A 131 24.90 2.53 -0.19
N GLY A 132 24.81 2.05 -1.44
CA GLY A 132 23.60 1.76 -2.23
C GLY A 132 22.58 0.74 -1.71
N TRP A 133 22.61 0.34 -0.44
CA TRP A 133 21.58 -0.46 0.22
C TRP A 133 20.77 0.36 1.25
N GLN A 134 21.21 1.56 1.61
CA GLN A 134 20.51 2.47 2.54
C GLN A 134 19.46 3.37 1.87
N THR A 135 19.40 3.37 0.53
CA THR A 135 18.66 4.36 -0.28
C THR A 135 17.23 3.97 -0.63
N LEU A 136 16.84 2.70 -0.44
CA LEU A 136 15.45 2.27 -0.58
C LEU A 136 14.68 2.50 0.72
N ARG A 137 14.78 3.71 1.30
CA ARG A 137 13.86 4.14 2.37
C ARG A 137 12.49 4.35 1.74
N LEU A 138 11.70 3.28 1.71
CA LEU A 138 10.29 3.37 1.41
C LEU A 138 9.59 3.92 2.64
N ASP A 139 8.88 5.03 2.45
CA ASP A 139 8.05 5.58 3.50
C ASP A 139 6.90 4.60 3.77
N THR A 140 6.64 4.33 5.05
CA THR A 140 5.52 3.51 5.51
C THR A 140 4.19 4.04 4.93
N THR A 141 4.07 5.36 4.74
CA THR A 141 2.89 5.96 4.11
C THR A 141 2.70 5.51 2.66
N THR A 142 3.79 5.33 1.90
CA THR A 142 3.76 4.88 0.50
C THR A 142 3.38 3.41 0.40
N LEU A 143 3.83 2.59 1.35
CA LEU A 143 3.44 1.18 1.41
C LEU A 143 1.95 1.03 1.75
N HIS A 144 1.45 1.80 2.72
CA HIS A 144 0.02 1.82 3.06
C HIS A 144 -0.86 2.32 1.91
N SER A 145 -0.42 3.34 1.17
CA SER A 145 -1.19 3.82 0.02
C SER A 145 -1.23 2.79 -1.11
N LEU A 146 -0.14 2.08 -1.34
CA LEU A 146 -0.11 0.95 -2.28
C LEU A 146 -1.03 -0.19 -1.84
N ASP A 147 -1.00 -0.59 -0.56
CA ASP A 147 -1.90 -1.62 -0.02
C ASP A 147 -3.39 -1.23 -0.16
N ALA A 148 -3.70 0.05 0.06
CA ALA A 148 -5.06 0.56 -0.14
C ALA A 148 -5.49 0.47 -1.61
N LEU A 149 -4.63 0.85 -2.56
CA LEU A 149 -4.91 0.73 -4.00
C LEU A 149 -5.08 -0.72 -4.44
N LEU A 150 -4.21 -1.63 -3.97
CA LEU A 150 -4.37 -3.07 -4.24
C LEU A 150 -5.71 -3.58 -3.74
N THR A 151 -6.11 -3.18 -2.52
CA THR A 151 -7.42 -3.53 -1.95
C THR A 151 -8.57 -3.02 -2.80
N GLU A 152 -8.48 -1.78 -3.29
CA GLU A 152 -9.52 -1.18 -4.13
C GLU A 152 -9.66 -1.88 -5.48
N VAL A 153 -8.54 -2.22 -6.14
CA VAL A 153 -8.56 -2.95 -7.41
C VAL A 153 -9.10 -4.36 -7.23
N VAL A 154 -8.68 -5.09 -6.19
CA VAL A 154 -9.22 -6.44 -5.91
C VAL A 154 -10.71 -6.36 -5.60
N ALA A 155 -11.17 -5.39 -4.82
CA ALA A 155 -12.59 -5.21 -4.55
C ALA A 155 -13.39 -4.92 -5.83
N ALA A 156 -12.85 -4.12 -6.75
CA ALA A 156 -13.46 -3.83 -8.04
C ALA A 156 -13.54 -5.09 -8.94
N LEU A 157 -12.48 -5.90 -8.97
CA LEU A 157 -12.47 -7.17 -9.73
C LEU A 157 -13.48 -8.18 -9.18
N LEU A 158 -13.61 -8.28 -7.86
CA LEU A 158 -14.64 -9.12 -7.22
C LEU A 158 -16.05 -8.64 -7.54
N GLU A 159 -16.28 -7.32 -7.61
CA GLU A 159 -17.54 -6.74 -8.03
C GLU A 159 -17.86 -7.02 -9.50
N GLU A 160 -16.85 -7.03 -10.37
CA GLU A 160 -16.97 -7.40 -11.78
C GLU A 160 -17.16 -8.91 -12.01
N GLY A 161 -17.14 -9.72 -10.94
CA GLY A 161 -17.27 -11.18 -11.00
C GLY A 161 -16.02 -11.91 -11.51
N ASP A 162 -14.87 -11.23 -11.55
CA ASP A 162 -13.60 -11.77 -12.07
C ASP A 162 -12.60 -12.01 -10.94
N ALA A 163 -12.91 -12.98 -10.07
CA ALA A 163 -12.04 -13.34 -8.95
C ALA A 163 -10.68 -13.89 -9.41
N ALA A 164 -10.61 -14.50 -10.60
CA ALA A 164 -9.37 -15.04 -11.16
C ALA A 164 -8.38 -13.92 -11.51
N ALA A 165 -8.85 -12.78 -12.00
CA ALA A 165 -8.01 -11.61 -12.25
C ALA A 165 -7.37 -10.99 -10.99
N ALA A 166 -7.82 -11.37 -9.78
CA ALA A 166 -7.20 -10.94 -8.53
C ALA A 166 -6.01 -11.80 -8.09
N GLU A 167 -5.80 -13.00 -8.66
CA GLU A 167 -4.63 -13.85 -8.36
C GLU A 167 -3.29 -13.18 -8.73
N PRO A 168 -3.11 -12.60 -9.93
CA PRO A 168 -1.84 -11.95 -10.29
C PRO A 168 -1.45 -10.80 -9.35
N LEU A 169 -2.43 -10.07 -8.81
CA LEU A 169 -2.18 -8.99 -7.85
C LEU A 169 -1.68 -9.51 -6.50
N ARG A 170 -2.24 -10.63 -6.03
CA ARG A 170 -1.79 -11.29 -4.80
C ARG A 170 -0.38 -11.84 -4.94
N GLU A 171 -0.12 -12.53 -6.04
CA GLU A 171 1.21 -13.05 -6.34
C GLU A 171 2.24 -11.92 -6.45
N LEU A 172 1.92 -10.85 -7.20
CA LEU A 172 2.81 -9.70 -7.33
C LEU A 172 3.11 -9.05 -5.97
N LYS A 173 2.10 -8.90 -5.10
CA LYS A 173 2.29 -8.36 -3.74
C LYS A 173 3.25 -9.23 -2.94
N HIS A 174 3.09 -10.56 -2.98
CA HIS A 174 3.97 -11.49 -2.29
C HIS A 174 5.41 -11.41 -2.81
N GLN A 175 5.61 -11.43 -4.13
CA GLN A 175 6.92 -11.28 -4.77
C GLN A 175 7.58 -9.95 -4.39
N LEU A 176 6.80 -8.87 -4.37
CA LEU A 176 7.28 -7.55 -4.00
C LEU A 176 7.71 -7.50 -2.53
N ALA A 177 6.93 -8.07 -1.61
CA ALA A 177 7.29 -8.17 -0.19
C ALA A 177 8.61 -8.95 -0.01
N ALA A 178 8.74 -10.11 -0.68
CA ALA A 178 9.94 -10.93 -0.64
C ALA A 178 11.17 -10.19 -1.21
N ALA A 179 11.00 -9.46 -2.32
CA ALA A 179 12.07 -8.69 -2.93
C ALA A 179 12.52 -7.49 -2.07
N LEU A 180 11.58 -6.79 -1.42
CA LEU A 180 11.85 -5.66 -0.54
C LEU A 180 12.38 -6.06 0.83
N GLY A 181 12.09 -7.28 1.29
CA GLY A 181 12.55 -7.81 2.58
C GLY A 181 14.02 -8.22 2.63
N ARG A 182 14.74 -8.12 1.50
CA ARG A 182 16.16 -8.49 1.36
C ARG A 182 16.97 -7.39 0.67
N PRO A 183 18.29 -7.36 0.85
CA PRO A 183 19.16 -6.50 0.06
C PRO A 183 19.01 -6.81 -1.44
N ALA A 184 18.84 -5.78 -2.26
CA ALA A 184 18.80 -5.95 -3.70
C ALA A 184 20.18 -6.40 -4.23
N PRO A 185 20.23 -7.26 -5.26
CA PRO A 185 21.49 -7.78 -5.78
C PRO A 185 22.33 -6.74 -6.55
N SER A 186 21.71 -5.64 -6.96
CA SER A 186 22.38 -4.51 -7.63
C SER A 186 21.70 -3.17 -7.29
N THR A 187 22.39 -2.06 -7.55
CA THR A 187 21.82 -0.71 -7.43
C THR A 187 20.66 -0.49 -8.40
N GLU A 188 20.74 -1.05 -9.61
CA GLU A 188 19.67 -0.98 -10.62
C GLU A 188 18.40 -1.69 -10.13
N ASP A 189 18.56 -2.86 -9.51
CA ASP A 189 17.45 -3.62 -8.94
C ASP A 189 16.81 -2.87 -7.76
N ALA A 190 17.62 -2.22 -6.91
CA ALA A 190 17.11 -1.36 -5.85
C ALA A 190 16.30 -0.17 -6.41
N LEU A 191 16.82 0.51 -7.43
CA LEU A 191 16.11 1.62 -8.07
C LEU A 191 14.81 1.15 -8.71
N PHE A 192 14.83 -0.01 -9.38
CA PHE A 192 13.64 -0.60 -9.98
C PHE A 192 12.57 -0.90 -8.93
N LEU A 193 12.92 -1.60 -7.84
CA LEU A 193 11.99 -1.90 -6.76
C LEU A 193 11.38 -0.63 -6.15
N GLY A 194 12.20 0.41 -5.96
CA GLY A 194 11.74 1.71 -5.48
C GLY A 194 10.75 2.38 -6.43
N GLN A 195 11.03 2.37 -7.74
CA GLN A 195 10.12 2.93 -8.75
C GLN A 195 8.85 2.09 -8.92
N CYS A 196 8.96 0.76 -8.77
CA CYS A 196 7.82 -0.14 -8.83
C CYS A 196 6.79 0.21 -7.75
N VAL A 197 7.24 0.38 -6.49
CA VAL A 197 6.38 0.75 -5.36
C VAL A 197 5.86 2.19 -5.47
N ARG A 198 6.72 3.14 -5.85
CA ARG A 198 6.39 4.58 -5.81
C ARG A 198 5.59 5.07 -7.01
N ARG A 199 5.73 4.41 -8.16
CA ARG A 199 5.26 4.94 -9.44
C ARG A 199 4.61 3.89 -10.32
N TYR A 200 5.34 2.87 -10.76
CA TYR A 200 4.84 1.99 -11.81
C TYR A 200 3.56 1.25 -11.39
N LEU A 201 3.56 0.62 -10.22
CA LEU A 201 2.40 -0.12 -9.76
C LEU A 201 1.24 0.82 -9.37
N PRO A 202 1.44 1.89 -8.57
CA PRO A 202 0.38 2.86 -8.31
C PRO A 202 -0.25 3.47 -9.58
N ASP A 203 0.57 3.91 -10.54
CA ASP A 203 0.11 4.54 -11.78
C ASP A 203 -0.73 3.55 -12.61
N SER A 204 -0.28 2.31 -12.76
CA SER A 204 -1.01 1.24 -13.46
C SER A 204 -2.36 0.93 -12.82
N LEU A 205 -2.40 0.77 -11.48
CA LEU A 205 -3.62 0.46 -10.75
C LEU A 205 -4.62 1.63 -10.80
N GLN A 206 -4.14 2.87 -10.64
CA GLN A 206 -4.97 4.07 -10.74
C GLN A 206 -5.53 4.24 -12.16
N ALA A 207 -4.71 4.04 -13.19
CA ALA A 207 -5.16 4.12 -14.58
C ALA A 207 -6.27 3.10 -14.88
N TYR A 208 -6.16 1.88 -14.35
CA TYR A 208 -7.22 0.87 -14.45
C TYR A 208 -8.51 1.30 -13.74
N LEU A 209 -8.41 1.85 -12.53
CA LEU A 209 -9.56 2.32 -11.76
C LEU A 209 -10.28 3.51 -12.41
N GLN A 210 -9.56 4.38 -13.13
CA GLN A 210 -10.13 5.51 -13.87
C GLN A 210 -11.04 5.07 -15.04
N VAL A 211 -10.82 3.87 -15.60
CA VAL A 211 -11.72 3.32 -16.62
C VAL A 211 -13.05 2.94 -15.96
N PRO A 212 -14.21 3.37 -16.47
CA PRO A 212 -15.51 2.97 -15.91
C PRO A 212 -15.68 1.45 -15.90
N ALA A 213 -16.22 0.90 -14.80
CA ALA A 213 -16.34 -0.56 -14.61
C ALA A 213 -16.99 -1.28 -15.81
N ALA A 214 -18.06 -0.71 -16.36
CA ALA A 214 -18.76 -1.26 -17.52
C ALA A 214 -17.93 -1.33 -18.82
N ARG A 215 -16.81 -0.57 -18.89
CA ARG A 215 -15.91 -0.49 -20.06
C ARG A 215 -14.61 -1.26 -19.89
N ARG A 216 -14.24 -1.71 -18.68
CA ARG A 216 -12.91 -2.32 -18.41
C ARG A 216 -12.65 -3.62 -19.16
N GLY A 217 -13.71 -4.39 -19.46
CA GLY A 217 -13.63 -5.59 -20.29
C GLY A 217 -13.70 -5.35 -21.79
N GLN A 218 -13.99 -4.11 -22.24
CA GLN A 218 -14.10 -3.76 -23.65
C GLN A 218 -12.77 -3.19 -24.18
N PRO A 219 -12.48 -3.33 -25.48
CA PRO A 219 -11.32 -2.70 -26.11
C PRO A 219 -11.28 -1.19 -25.86
N LEU A 220 -10.13 -0.66 -25.44
CA LEU A 220 -9.94 0.78 -25.22
C LEU A 220 -9.85 1.57 -26.55
N ALA A 221 -9.44 0.90 -27.62
CA ALA A 221 -9.37 1.42 -28.97
C ALA A 221 -9.85 0.36 -29.98
N PRO A 222 -10.24 0.74 -31.21
CA PRO A 222 -10.62 -0.23 -32.24
C PRO A 222 -9.50 -1.25 -32.50
N GLY A 223 -9.78 -2.54 -32.24
CA GLY A 223 -8.80 -3.62 -32.36
C GLY A 223 -7.75 -3.68 -31.23
N GLY A 224 -7.85 -2.83 -30.22
CA GLY A 224 -6.93 -2.78 -29.08
C GLY A 224 -7.30 -3.73 -27.95
N GLU A 225 -6.41 -3.79 -26.96
CA GLU A 225 -6.65 -4.53 -25.72
C GLU A 225 -7.66 -3.82 -24.82
N SER A 226 -8.32 -4.60 -23.96
CA SER A 226 -9.15 -4.05 -22.88
C SER A 226 -8.28 -3.55 -21.73
N ALA A 227 -8.83 -2.67 -20.90
CA ALA A 227 -8.11 -2.20 -19.71
C ALA A 227 -7.69 -3.35 -18.79
N ARG A 228 -8.53 -4.39 -18.70
CA ARG A 228 -8.23 -5.61 -17.94
C ARG A 228 -7.07 -6.40 -18.53
N ALA A 229 -7.07 -6.61 -19.84
CA ALA A 229 -5.98 -7.31 -20.52
C ALA A 229 -4.65 -6.56 -20.40
N LEU A 230 -4.67 -5.22 -20.55
CA LEU A 230 -3.51 -4.36 -20.38
C LEU A 230 -2.96 -4.43 -18.95
N LEU A 231 -3.82 -4.34 -17.93
CA LEU A 231 -3.39 -4.48 -16.54
C LEU A 231 -2.76 -5.85 -16.31
N ALA A 232 -3.39 -6.93 -16.76
CA ALA A 232 -2.85 -8.29 -16.62
C ALA A 232 -1.46 -8.44 -17.28
N SER A 233 -1.28 -7.89 -18.50
CA SER A 233 0.00 -7.87 -19.20
C SER A 233 1.07 -7.09 -18.45
N GLN A 234 0.73 -5.91 -17.91
CA GLN A 234 1.63 -5.11 -17.07
C GLN A 234 2.05 -5.84 -15.79
N LEU A 235 1.09 -6.46 -15.09
CA LEU A 235 1.37 -7.23 -13.88
C LEU A 235 2.27 -8.44 -14.18
N ALA A 236 2.04 -9.14 -15.30
CA ALA A 236 2.89 -10.24 -15.74
C ALA A 236 4.33 -9.78 -16.04
N SER A 237 4.48 -8.62 -16.69
CA SER A 237 5.81 -8.03 -16.96
C SER A 237 6.54 -7.67 -15.67
N LEU A 238 5.86 -7.04 -14.71
CA LEU A 238 6.44 -6.72 -13.40
C LEU A 238 6.82 -7.99 -12.63
N SER A 239 5.95 -9.01 -12.64
CA SER A 239 6.20 -10.30 -12.00
C SER A 239 7.43 -10.99 -12.57
N ALA A 240 7.58 -11.03 -13.90
CA ALA A 240 8.76 -11.58 -14.56
C ALA A 240 10.04 -10.84 -14.15
N GLN A 241 9.97 -9.52 -13.98
CA GLN A 241 11.12 -8.70 -13.58
C GLN A 241 11.50 -8.95 -12.11
N LEU A 242 10.53 -9.09 -11.20
CA LEU A 242 10.76 -9.49 -9.80
C LEU A 242 11.37 -10.89 -9.70
N ALA A 243 10.88 -11.85 -10.49
CA ALA A 243 11.45 -13.20 -10.55
C ALA A 243 12.91 -13.19 -11.03
N ALA A 244 13.26 -12.33 -11.99
CA ALA A 244 14.63 -12.17 -12.45
C ALA A 244 15.55 -11.59 -11.36
N ILE A 245 15.06 -10.62 -10.58
CA ILE A 245 15.78 -10.07 -9.42
C ILE A 245 16.01 -11.16 -8.37
N GLU A 246 14.99 -11.96 -8.09
CA GLU A 246 15.08 -13.10 -7.19
C GLU A 246 16.13 -14.12 -7.63
N ALA A 247 16.13 -14.51 -8.90
CA ALA A 247 17.12 -15.44 -9.43
C ALA A 247 18.55 -14.92 -9.26
N ARG A 248 18.78 -13.62 -9.52
CA ARG A 248 20.10 -12.98 -9.29
C ARG A 248 20.49 -13.00 -7.81
N ALA A 249 19.56 -12.66 -6.92
CA ALA A 249 19.82 -12.69 -5.48
C ALA A 249 20.17 -14.12 -5.00
N GLY A 250 19.47 -15.13 -5.49
CA GLY A 250 19.75 -16.53 -5.21
C GLY A 250 21.13 -16.97 -5.72
N ALA A 251 21.51 -16.57 -6.94
CA ALA A 251 22.83 -16.87 -7.49
C ALA A 251 23.96 -16.26 -6.64
N GLN A 252 23.85 -14.99 -6.25
CA GLN A 252 24.83 -14.32 -5.39
C GLN A 252 24.97 -14.98 -4.01
N ALA A 253 23.84 -15.38 -3.40
CA ALA A 253 23.85 -16.10 -2.14
C ALA A 253 24.54 -17.48 -2.28
N GLY A 254 24.26 -18.21 -3.35
CA GLY A 254 24.92 -19.47 -3.67
C GLY A 254 26.44 -19.33 -3.82
N GLU A 255 26.91 -18.32 -4.56
CA GLU A 255 28.34 -18.03 -4.71
C GLU A 255 29.02 -17.70 -3.38
N ALA A 256 28.34 -16.97 -2.49
CA ALA A 256 28.85 -16.69 -1.15
C ALA A 256 29.04 -17.97 -0.32
N LEU A 257 28.07 -18.89 -0.36
CA LEU A 257 28.16 -20.18 0.34
C LEU A 257 29.29 -21.06 -0.21
N LEU A 258 29.44 -21.13 -1.54
CA LEU A 258 30.52 -21.88 -2.16
C LEU A 258 31.91 -21.36 -1.77
N ARG A 259 32.08 -20.02 -1.69
CA ARG A 259 33.33 -19.41 -1.21
C ARG A 259 33.60 -19.74 0.25
N GLN A 260 32.59 -19.73 1.10
CA GLN A 260 32.74 -20.13 2.51
C GLN A 260 33.15 -21.60 2.64
N GLN A 261 32.53 -22.49 1.86
CA GLN A 261 32.90 -23.91 1.82
C GLN A 261 34.36 -24.10 1.40
N ALA A 262 34.79 -23.45 0.32
CA ALA A 262 36.17 -23.52 -0.17
C ALA A 262 37.18 -23.03 0.88
N PHE A 263 36.85 -21.94 1.59
CA PHE A 263 37.66 -21.42 2.69
C PHE A 263 37.80 -22.43 3.85
N LEU A 264 36.70 -23.04 4.27
CA LEU A 264 36.71 -24.06 5.34
C LEU A 264 37.55 -25.28 4.95
N GLN A 265 37.42 -25.75 3.70
CA GLN A 265 38.23 -26.84 3.18
C GLN A 265 39.72 -26.48 3.12
N ALA A 266 40.07 -25.25 2.73
CA ALA A 266 41.45 -24.79 2.73
C ALA A 266 42.04 -24.72 4.15
N LYS A 267 41.24 -24.28 5.14
CA LYS A 267 41.64 -24.23 6.55
C LYS A 267 41.86 -25.63 7.14
N ALA A 268 40.99 -26.59 6.82
CA ALA A 268 41.13 -27.97 7.28
C ALA A 268 42.41 -28.67 6.77
N ARG A 269 42.94 -28.25 5.61
CA ARG A 269 44.14 -28.83 5.00
C ARG A 269 45.46 -28.30 5.55
N ARG A 270 45.46 -27.25 6.37
CA ARG A 270 46.65 -26.78 7.11
C ARG A 270 46.55 -27.25 8.57
N PRO A 271 46.97 -28.48 8.90
CA PRO A 271 47.22 -28.82 10.30
C PRO A 271 48.35 -27.91 10.80
N GLY A 272 48.11 -27.23 11.92
CA GLY A 272 49.13 -26.44 12.62
C GLY A 272 50.19 -27.32 13.24
#